data_AF-A0A0F9K138-F1
#
_entry.id   AF-A0A0F9K138-F1
#
_cell.length_a   1.000
_cell.length_b   1.000
_cell.length_c   1.000
_cell.angle_alpha   90.00
_cell.angle_beta   90.00
_cell.angle_gamma   90.00
#
_symmetry.space_group_name_H-M   'P 1'
#
loop_
_entity.id
_entity.type
_entity.pdbx_description
1 polymer ?
#
loop_
_entity_poly.entity_id
_entity_poly.type
_entity_poly.pdbx_seq_one_letter_code
_entity_poly.pdbx_strand_id
1 'polypeptide(L)'
;MPDETKTQTPAEPTTPVPVPEPATPVSDTVAMKDFLVVKSQKEGLQTKLTEAETMLGEIPTLKSNLSDAQQKQFAAEARVTGLEATVAESAGSITELASTKQELERALVTAKEAGDKSLEYRRALLAGTYGIALDTIKDKTVEQLDAYEDALKAVKGNGGAGNFA
;
A
#
# COMPACT_ATOMS: atom_id res chain seq x y z
N MET A 1 95.35 -42.46 70.48
CA MET A 1 95.97 -43.78 70.22
C MET A 1 96.11 -44.49 71.56
N PRO A 2 95.95 -45.83 71.71
CA PRO A 2 95.81 -46.94 70.73
C PRO A 2 94.40 -47.62 70.86
N ASP A 3 93.95 -48.63 70.10
CA ASP A 3 94.36 -50.05 70.01
C ASP A 3 93.52 -50.66 68.84
N GLU A 4 94.06 -51.14 67.71
CA GLU A 4 94.68 -52.45 67.41
C GLU A 4 93.77 -53.70 67.38
N THR A 5 93.76 -54.34 66.20
CA THR A 5 93.57 -55.78 65.90
C THR A 5 92.13 -56.34 65.96
N LYS A 6 91.66 -57.31 65.16
CA LYS A 6 92.31 -58.43 64.44
C LYS A 6 91.26 -59.22 63.61
N THR A 7 91.65 -59.85 62.47
CA THR A 7 91.24 -61.21 61.94
C THR A 7 89.74 -61.52 61.64
N GLN A 8 89.25 -62.40 60.76
CA GLN A 8 89.74 -63.35 59.73
C GLN A 8 88.50 -63.96 58.99
N THR A 9 88.65 -64.27 57.68
CA THR A 9 88.14 -65.45 56.91
C THR A 9 86.60 -65.72 56.75
N PRO A 10 86.15 -66.69 55.90
CA PRO A 10 85.52 -66.47 54.58
C PRO A 10 84.08 -67.05 54.43
N ALA A 11 83.33 -66.71 53.38
CA ALA A 11 82.14 -67.47 52.94
C ALA A 11 81.76 -67.08 51.49
N GLU A 12 81.91 -67.99 50.53
CA GLU A 12 80.84 -68.73 49.80
C GLU A 12 80.09 -67.93 48.72
N PRO A 13 79.94 -68.49 47.48
CA PRO A 13 79.39 -67.76 46.36
C PRO A 13 77.86 -67.67 46.49
N THR A 14 77.35 -66.48 46.79
CA THR A 14 75.91 -66.19 46.80
C THR A 14 75.50 -65.64 45.44
N THR A 15 74.55 -66.33 44.81
CA THR A 15 73.87 -65.94 43.58
C THR A 15 73.31 -64.52 43.68
N PRO A 16 73.58 -63.60 42.74
CA PRO A 16 72.95 -62.29 42.78
C PRO A 16 71.47 -62.39 42.41
N VAL A 17 70.64 -61.91 43.34
CA VAL A 17 69.21 -61.60 43.20
C VAL A 17 68.98 -60.74 41.95
N PRO A 18 67.91 -60.96 41.14
CA PRO A 18 67.61 -60.13 39.99
C PRO A 18 67.37 -58.68 40.44
N VAL A 19 68.26 -57.78 40.03
CA VAL A 19 68.08 -56.34 40.19
C VAL A 19 66.95 -55.92 39.24
N PRO A 20 65.87 -55.28 39.73
CA PRO A 20 64.85 -54.75 38.84
C PRO A 20 65.50 -53.71 37.91
N GLU A 21 65.31 -53.91 36.60
CA GLU A 21 65.72 -52.95 35.57
C GLU A 21 65.19 -51.55 35.93
N PRO A 22 66.02 -50.50 35.81
CA PRO A 22 65.53 -49.15 35.96
C PRO A 22 64.46 -48.90 34.89
N ALA A 23 63.27 -48.49 35.33
CA ALA A 23 62.18 -48.09 34.47
C ALA A 23 62.70 -47.12 33.40
N THR A 24 62.53 -47.50 32.14
CA THR A 24 62.78 -46.62 31.00
C THR A 24 62.07 -45.29 31.22
N PRO A 25 62.74 -44.14 31.05
CA PRO A 25 62.06 -42.85 31.13
C PRO A 25 60.97 -42.83 30.06
N VAL A 26 59.71 -42.67 30.48
CA VAL A 26 58.59 -42.38 29.59
C VAL A 26 58.94 -41.07 28.90
N SER A 27 59.25 -41.16 27.62
CA SER A 27 59.66 -40.00 26.83
C SER A 27 58.44 -39.08 26.67
N ASP A 28 58.50 -37.89 27.29
CA ASP A 28 57.60 -36.76 27.03
C ASP A 28 57.85 -36.18 25.62
N THR A 29 57.76 -37.03 24.59
CA THR A 29 57.81 -36.60 23.19
C THR A 29 56.41 -36.70 22.62
N VAL A 30 55.68 -35.59 22.66
CA VAL A 30 54.51 -35.41 21.79
C VAL A 30 54.95 -35.75 20.36
N ALA A 31 54.35 -36.77 19.76
CA ALA A 31 54.71 -37.15 18.40
C ALA A 31 54.48 -35.94 17.48
N MET A 32 55.49 -35.60 16.67
CA MET A 32 55.45 -34.43 15.77
C MET A 32 54.18 -34.37 14.90
N LYS A 33 53.59 -35.53 14.60
CA LYS A 33 52.30 -35.66 13.91
C LYS A 33 51.12 -35.08 14.71
N ASP A 34 51.05 -35.34 16.00
CA ASP A 34 49.98 -34.84 16.87
C ASP A 34 50.10 -33.32 17.03
N PHE A 35 51.33 -32.80 17.12
CA PHE A 35 51.57 -31.36 17.13
C PHE A 35 51.11 -30.67 15.84
N LEU A 36 51.37 -31.28 14.67
CA LEU A 36 50.91 -30.77 13.37
C LEU A 36 49.37 -30.77 13.26
N VAL A 37 48.71 -31.82 13.74
CA VAL A 37 47.24 -31.92 13.76
C VAL A 37 46.65 -30.82 14.65
N VAL A 38 47.16 -30.66 15.87
CA VAL A 38 46.70 -29.62 16.80
C VAL A 38 46.93 -28.22 16.24
N LYS A 39 48.07 -27.98 15.58
CA LYS A 39 48.35 -26.69 14.91
C LYS A 39 47.34 -26.39 13.80
N SER A 40 47.06 -27.36 12.93
CA SER A 40 46.08 -27.19 11.84
C SER A 40 44.65 -26.94 12.38
N GLN A 41 44.26 -27.60 13.47
CA GLN A 41 42.98 -27.38 14.13
C GLN A 41 42.89 -25.98 14.75
N LYS A 42 43.99 -25.50 15.37
CA LYS A 42 44.06 -24.14 15.92
C LYS A 42 43.90 -23.08 14.83
N GLU A 43 44.57 -23.25 13.69
CA GLU A 43 44.44 -22.36 12.54
C GLU A 43 43.00 -22.35 12.00
N GLY A 44 42.38 -23.53 11.85
CA GLY A 44 40.97 -23.63 11.44
C GLY A 44 39.98 -23.00 12.43
N LEU A 45 40.26 -23.08 13.73
CA LEU A 45 39.46 -22.40 14.76
C LEU A 45 39.65 -20.88 14.74
N GLN A 46 40.86 -20.39 14.48
CA GLN A 46 41.12 -18.97 14.34
C GLN A 46 40.38 -18.37 13.14
N THR A 47 40.38 -19.05 11.99
CA THR A 47 39.61 -18.61 10.82
C THR A 47 38.11 -18.51 11.13
N LYS A 48 37.54 -19.54 11.77
CA LYS A 48 36.13 -19.55 12.17
C LYS A 48 35.80 -18.45 13.18
N LEU A 49 36.72 -18.14 14.09
CA LEU A 49 36.55 -17.05 15.05
C LEU A 49 36.50 -15.69 14.35
N THR A 50 37.41 -15.44 13.40
CA THR A 50 37.42 -14.19 12.63
C THR A 50 36.18 -14.04 11.74
N GLU A 51 35.69 -15.12 11.13
CA GLU A 51 34.42 -15.12 10.39
C GLU A 51 33.23 -14.80 11.31
N ALA A 52 33.19 -15.40 12.51
CA ALA A 52 32.14 -15.13 13.49
C ALA A 52 32.17 -13.69 14.00
N GLU A 53 33.35 -13.12 14.27
CA GLU A 53 33.54 -11.71 14.65
C GLU A 53 33.07 -10.76 13.54
N THR A 54 33.34 -11.10 12.28
CA THR A 54 32.88 -10.34 11.11
C THR A 54 31.35 -10.33 11.02
N MET A 55 30.71 -11.49 11.12
CA MET A 55 29.25 -11.60 11.11
C MET A 55 28.61 -10.85 12.30
N LEU A 56 29.24 -10.91 13.48
CA LEU A 56 28.79 -10.17 14.65
C LEU A 56 28.84 -8.65 14.42
N GLY A 57 29.87 -8.19 13.70
CA GLY A 57 30.03 -6.80 13.28
C GLY A 57 28.97 -6.31 12.28
N GLU A 58 28.34 -7.19 11.52
CA GLU A 58 27.27 -6.86 10.56
C GLU A 58 25.87 -6.75 11.20
N ILE A 59 25.68 -7.33 12.39
CA ILE A 59 24.39 -7.32 13.12
C ILE A 59 23.80 -5.90 13.29
N PRO A 60 24.57 -4.87 13.68
CA PRO A 60 24.04 -3.51 13.83
C PRO A 60 23.49 -2.95 12.52
N THR A 61 24.18 -3.17 11.40
CA THR A 61 23.75 -2.72 10.08
C THR A 61 22.49 -3.44 9.64
N LEU A 62 22.40 -4.75 9.85
CA LEU A 62 21.19 -5.53 9.56
C LEU A 62 19.99 -5.08 10.41
N LYS A 63 20.20 -4.77 11.69
CA LYS A 63 19.16 -4.21 12.55
C LYS A 63 18.68 -2.84 12.08
N SER A 64 19.60 -1.97 11.66
CA SER A 64 19.26 -0.67 11.08
C SER A 64 18.42 -0.83 9.82
N ASN A 65 18.88 -1.66 8.88
CA ASN A 65 18.18 -1.91 7.62
C ASN A 65 16.79 -2.51 7.85
N LEU A 66 16.64 -3.40 8.83
CA LEU A 66 15.35 -3.97 9.21
C LEU A 66 14.41 -2.89 9.75
N SER A 67 14.92 -2.00 10.61
CA SER A 67 14.12 -0.89 11.15
C SER A 67 13.66 0.06 10.05
N ASP A 68 14.55 0.42 9.12
CA ASP A 68 14.22 1.26 7.97
C ASP A 68 13.18 0.60 7.06
N ALA A 69 13.30 -0.71 6.83
CA ALA A 69 12.34 -1.48 6.06
C ALA A 69 10.96 -1.51 6.73
N GLN A 70 10.91 -1.71 8.04
CA GLN A 70 9.66 -1.67 8.81
C GLN A 70 8.99 -0.29 8.75
N GLN A 71 9.76 0.80 8.88
CA GLN A 71 9.22 2.15 8.74
C GLN A 71 8.65 2.39 7.35
N LYS A 72 9.36 1.96 6.29
CA LYS A 72 8.87 2.04 4.92
C LYS A 72 7.61 1.21 4.70
N GLN A 73 7.53 0.03 5.32
CA GLN A 73 6.33 -0.81 5.27
C GLN A 73 5.13 -0.09 5.90
N PHE A 74 5.26 0.45 7.11
CA PHE A 74 4.17 1.19 7.76
C PHE A 74 3.74 2.42 6.95
N ALA A 75 4.68 3.16 6.36
CA ALA A 75 4.38 4.29 5.50
C ALA A 75 3.63 3.87 4.21
N ALA A 76 3.98 2.72 3.64
CA ALA A 76 3.29 2.16 2.48
C ALA A 76 1.87 1.69 2.84
N GLU A 77 1.70 0.99 3.96
CA GLU A 77 0.39 0.55 4.46
C GLU A 77 -0.53 1.75 4.70
N ALA A 78 -0.05 2.81 5.35
CA ALA A 78 -0.83 4.03 5.55
C ALA A 78 -1.25 4.70 4.23
N ARG A 79 -0.37 4.69 3.21
CA ARG A 79 -0.68 5.22 1.87
C ARG A 79 -1.75 4.39 1.16
N VAL A 80 -1.68 3.06 1.26
CA VAL A 80 -2.70 2.17 0.69
C VAL A 80 -4.06 2.46 1.30
N THR A 81 -4.16 2.51 2.62
CA THR A 81 -5.42 2.83 3.32
C THR A 81 -5.96 4.20 2.90
N GLY A 82 -5.10 5.21 2.74
CA GLY A 82 -5.51 6.53 2.25
C GLY A 82 -6.04 6.51 0.82
N LEU A 83 -5.38 5.78 -0.08
CA LEU A 83 -5.83 5.62 -1.47
C LEU A 83 -7.16 4.85 -1.56
N GLU A 84 -7.34 3.80 -0.76
CA GLU A 84 -8.60 3.05 -0.69
C GLU A 84 -9.76 3.95 -0.26
N ALA A 85 -9.54 4.82 0.74
CA ALA A 85 -10.54 5.79 1.16
C ALA A 85 -10.88 6.80 0.04
N THR A 86 -9.87 7.35 -0.65
CA THR A 86 -10.09 8.26 -1.77
C THR A 86 -10.82 7.60 -2.94
N VAL A 87 -10.52 6.34 -3.24
CA VAL A 87 -11.21 5.57 -4.28
C VAL A 87 -12.68 5.34 -3.91
N ALA A 88 -12.97 4.98 -2.66
CA ALA A 88 -14.33 4.79 -2.17
C ALA A 88 -15.15 6.09 -2.24
N GLU A 89 -14.57 7.21 -1.83
CA GLU A 89 -15.20 8.54 -1.91
C GLU A 89 -15.49 8.94 -3.36
N SER A 90 -14.50 8.78 -4.24
CA SER A 90 -14.63 9.09 -5.66
C SER A 90 -15.69 8.23 -6.35
N ALA A 91 -15.79 6.96 -5.99
CA ALA A 91 -16.83 6.06 -6.51
C ALA A 91 -18.24 6.55 -6.10
N GLY A 92 -18.40 7.00 -4.85
CA GLY A 92 -19.63 7.63 -4.37
C GLY A 92 -20.01 8.87 -5.21
N SER A 93 -19.05 9.79 -5.41
CA SER A 93 -19.29 11.01 -6.20
C SER A 93 -19.67 10.73 -7.66
N ILE A 94 -19.09 9.70 -8.29
CA ILE A 94 -19.45 9.31 -9.66
C ILE A 94 -20.90 8.80 -9.73
N THR A 95 -21.33 7.99 -8.75
CA THR A 95 -22.72 7.50 -8.71
C THR A 95 -23.73 8.62 -8.47
N GLU A 96 -23.41 9.58 -7.60
CA GLU A 96 -24.24 10.77 -7.37
C GLU A 96 -24.34 11.62 -8.64
N LEU A 97 -23.22 11.88 -9.32
CA LEU A 97 -23.20 12.65 -10.56
C LEU A 97 -24.05 11.99 -11.66
N ALA A 98 -23.98 10.67 -11.80
CA ALA A 98 -24.79 9.93 -12.76
C ALA A 98 -26.29 10.05 -12.44
N SER A 99 -26.67 9.95 -11.17
CA SER A 99 -28.05 10.13 -10.70
C SER A 99 -28.56 11.55 -10.97
N THR A 100 -27.78 12.57 -10.62
CA THR A 100 -28.14 13.97 -10.88
C THR A 100 -28.29 14.26 -12.37
N LYS A 101 -27.43 13.68 -13.22
CA LYS A 101 -27.55 13.81 -14.68
C LYS A 101 -28.87 13.22 -15.18
N GLN A 102 -29.22 12.01 -14.74
CA GLN A 102 -30.47 11.36 -15.14
C GLN A 102 -31.70 12.16 -14.70
N GLU A 103 -31.68 12.72 -13.48
CA GLU A 103 -32.75 13.57 -12.98
C GLU A 103 -32.88 14.86 -13.80
N LEU A 104 -31.75 15.47 -14.17
CA LEU A 104 -31.73 16.66 -15.00
C LEU A 104 -32.25 16.40 -16.43
N GLU A 105 -31.91 15.26 -17.03
CA GLU A 105 -32.45 14.85 -18.34
C GLU A 105 -33.98 14.66 -18.28
N ARG A 106 -34.50 14.03 -17.23
CA ARG A 106 -35.96 13.90 -17.02
C ARG A 106 -36.65 15.24 -16.81
N ALA A 107 -36.04 16.11 -16.01
CA ALA A 107 -36.57 17.46 -15.76
C ALA A 107 -36.64 18.28 -17.05
N LEU A 108 -35.65 18.15 -17.94
CA LEU A 108 -35.62 18.84 -19.22
C LEU A 108 -36.75 18.37 -20.15
N VAL A 109 -36.98 17.06 -20.25
CA VAL A 109 -38.10 16.50 -21.03
C VAL A 109 -39.44 17.00 -20.48
N THR A 110 -39.62 16.95 -19.16
CA THR A 110 -40.84 17.41 -18.50
C THR A 110 -41.08 18.91 -18.72
N ALA A 111 -40.04 19.73 -18.63
CA ALA A 111 -40.12 21.17 -18.89
C ALA A 111 -40.48 21.47 -20.34
N LYS A 112 -39.93 20.71 -21.29
CA LYS A 112 -40.27 20.83 -22.72
C LYS A 112 -41.75 20.49 -22.96
N GLU A 113 -42.23 19.37 -22.43
CA GLU A 113 -43.64 18.98 -22.54
C GLU A 113 -44.58 20.01 -21.90
N ALA A 114 -44.20 20.58 -20.75
CA ALA A 114 -44.96 21.63 -20.10
C ALA A 114 -44.99 22.93 -20.94
N GLY A 115 -43.87 23.29 -21.56
CA GLY A 115 -43.77 24.42 -22.48
C GLY A 115 -44.65 24.24 -23.73
N ASP A 116 -44.60 23.07 -24.35
CA ASP A 116 -45.42 22.73 -25.52
C ASP A 116 -46.92 22.78 -25.19
N LYS A 117 -47.33 22.21 -24.04
CA LYS A 117 -48.72 22.29 -23.55
C LYS A 117 -49.14 23.72 -23.24
N SER A 118 -48.27 24.53 -22.63
CA SER A 118 -48.57 25.94 -22.34
C SER A 118 -48.83 26.74 -23.61
N LEU A 119 -48.03 26.50 -24.66
CA LEU A 119 -48.23 27.09 -25.99
C LEU A 119 -49.56 26.66 -26.61
N GLU A 120 -49.91 25.38 -26.52
CA GLU A 120 -51.21 24.88 -26.99
C GLU A 120 -52.38 25.52 -26.26
N TYR A 121 -52.33 25.61 -24.92
CA TYR A 121 -53.35 26.28 -24.13
C TYR A 121 -53.49 27.75 -24.51
N ARG A 122 -52.37 28.44 -24.74
CA ARG A 122 -52.38 29.84 -25.15
C ARG A 122 -53.05 30.02 -26.52
N ARG A 123 -52.75 29.14 -27.48
CA ARG A 123 -53.40 29.15 -28.80
C ARG A 123 -54.90 28.88 -28.68
N ALA A 124 -55.29 27.89 -27.89
CA ALA A 124 -56.70 27.56 -27.66
C ALA A 124 -57.45 28.74 -27.01
N LEU A 125 -56.83 29.42 -26.05
CA LEU A 125 -57.40 30.60 -25.42
C LEU A 125 -57.65 31.72 -26.44
N LEU A 126 -56.66 32.05 -27.27
CA LEU A 126 -56.80 33.07 -28.30
C LEU A 126 -57.88 32.73 -29.33
N ALA A 127 -57.92 31.47 -29.78
CA ALA A 127 -58.95 30.97 -30.68
C ALA A 127 -60.35 31.15 -30.08
N GLY A 128 -60.54 30.77 -28.81
CA GLY A 128 -61.83 30.90 -28.10
C GLY A 128 -62.23 32.35 -27.81
N THR A 129 -61.30 33.20 -27.37
CA THR A 129 -61.60 34.59 -26.96
C THR A 129 -61.85 35.52 -28.15
N TYR A 130 -61.17 35.29 -29.27
CA TYR A 130 -61.23 36.17 -30.44
C TYR A 130 -61.88 35.54 -31.68
N GLY A 131 -62.28 34.26 -31.61
CA GLY A 131 -62.96 33.56 -32.71
C GLY A 131 -62.05 33.24 -33.89
N ILE A 132 -60.79 32.93 -33.60
CA ILE A 132 -59.74 32.74 -34.61
C ILE A 132 -59.55 31.24 -34.87
N ALA A 133 -59.39 30.86 -36.14
CA ALA A 133 -59.11 29.47 -36.50
C ALA A 133 -57.73 29.05 -35.96
N LEU A 134 -57.66 27.88 -35.31
CA LEU A 134 -56.41 27.39 -34.72
C LEU A 134 -55.26 27.30 -35.74
N ASP A 135 -55.60 26.98 -37.00
CA ASP A 135 -54.66 26.88 -38.10
C ASP A 135 -53.89 28.18 -38.40
N THR A 136 -54.40 29.35 -38.03
CA THR A 136 -53.71 30.62 -38.28
C THR A 136 -52.66 30.96 -37.22
N ILE A 137 -52.66 30.26 -36.08
CA ILE A 137 -51.80 30.52 -34.93
C ILE A 137 -50.98 29.31 -34.47
N LYS A 138 -51.17 28.13 -35.10
CA LYS A 138 -50.52 26.88 -34.71
C LYS A 138 -48.99 26.89 -34.76
N ASP A 139 -48.40 27.68 -35.66
CA ASP A 139 -46.94 27.77 -35.83
C ASP A 139 -46.33 28.99 -35.13
N LYS A 140 -47.14 29.78 -34.39
CA LYS A 140 -46.67 30.99 -33.72
C LYS A 140 -45.95 30.66 -32.40
N THR A 141 -44.82 31.32 -32.16
CA THR A 141 -44.10 31.29 -30.87
C THR A 141 -44.84 32.07 -29.79
N VAL A 142 -44.39 31.99 -28.54
CA VAL A 142 -45.00 32.73 -27.42
C VAL A 142 -45.04 34.23 -27.71
N GLU A 143 -43.92 34.79 -28.16
CA GLU A 143 -43.77 36.23 -28.44
C GLU A 143 -44.63 36.66 -29.63
N GLN A 144 -44.76 35.79 -30.63
CA GLN A 144 -45.64 36.04 -31.78
C GLN A 144 -47.11 35.97 -31.38
N LEU A 145 -47.47 35.12 -30.40
CA LEU A 145 -48.81 35.08 -29.84
C LEU A 145 -49.11 36.32 -28.98
N ASP A 146 -48.13 36.82 -28.21
CA ASP A 146 -48.25 38.10 -27.47
C ASP A 146 -48.55 39.25 -28.43
N ALA A 147 -47.71 39.45 -29.45
CA ALA A 147 -47.90 40.52 -30.43
C ALA A 147 -49.21 40.37 -31.22
N TYR A 148 -49.61 39.13 -31.51
CA TYR A 148 -50.87 38.86 -32.20
C TYR A 148 -52.07 39.18 -31.30
N GLU A 149 -52.01 38.83 -30.02
CA GLU A 149 -53.05 39.17 -29.05
C GLU A 149 -53.23 40.69 -28.89
N ASP A 150 -52.13 41.44 -28.84
CA ASP A 150 -52.18 42.91 -28.75
C ASP A 150 -52.81 43.55 -29.99
N ALA A 151 -52.48 43.03 -31.18
CA ALA A 151 -53.11 43.48 -32.43
C ALA A 151 -54.62 43.19 -32.43
N LEU A 152 -55.04 42.01 -31.95
CA LEU A 152 -56.46 41.66 -31.85
C LEU A 152 -57.21 42.54 -30.86
N LYS A 153 -56.58 42.87 -29.73
CA LYS A 153 -57.13 43.82 -28.74
C LYS A 153 -57.33 45.21 -29.36
N ALA A 154 -56.37 45.70 -30.13
CA ALA A 154 -56.49 46.99 -30.82
C ALA A 154 -57.65 47.00 -31.83
N VAL A 155 -57.84 45.92 -32.58
CA VAL A 155 -58.95 45.78 -33.55
C VAL A 155 -60.30 45.71 -32.83
N LYS A 156 -60.44 44.90 -31.77
CA LYS A 156 -61.68 44.84 -30.97
C LYS A 156 -61.97 46.16 -30.23
N GLY A 157 -60.94 46.83 -29.74
CA GLY A 157 -61.04 48.12 -29.04
C GLY A 157 -61.50 49.26 -29.96
N ASN A 158 -61.16 49.22 -31.24
CA ASN A 158 -61.61 50.19 -32.25
C ASN A 158 -62.96 49.84 -32.89
N GLY A 159 -63.63 48.75 -32.49
CA GLY A 159 -64.95 48.36 -33.00
C GLY A 159 -66.13 49.24 -32.55
N GLY A 160 -65.85 50.33 -31.82
CA GLY A 160 -66.84 51.24 -31.25
C GLY A 160 -66.76 52.66 -31.77
N ALA A 161 -66.69 52.89 -33.09
CA ALA A 161 -67.18 54.09 -33.79
C ALA A 161 -66.67 54.11 -35.23
N GLY A 162 -67.50 53.75 -36.20
CA GLY A 162 -67.10 53.85 -37.60
C GLY A 162 -68.12 53.24 -38.55
N ASN A 163 -69.17 54.00 -38.79
CA ASN A 163 -70.19 53.79 -39.82
C ASN A 163 -69.51 53.52 -41.19
N PHE A 164 -69.59 52.30 -41.72
CA PHE A 164 -69.41 52.05 -43.15
C PHE A 164 -70.77 51.68 -43.72
N ALA A 165 -71.51 52.74 -44.04
CA ALA A 165 -72.59 52.72 -45.02
C ALA A 165 -72.01 52.59 -46.44
#